data_AF-A0A840WIJ9-F1
#
_entry.id   AF-A0A840WIJ9-F1
#
_cell.length_a   1.000
_cell.length_b   1.000
_cell.length_c   1.000
_cell.angle_alpha   90.00
_cell.angle_beta   90.00
_cell.angle_gamma   90.00
#
_symmetry.space_group_name_H-M   'P 1'
#
loop_
_entity.id
_entity.type
_entity.pdbx_description
1 polymer ?
#
loop_
_entity_poly.entity_id
_entity_poly.type
_entity_poly.pdbx_seq_one_letter_code
_entity_poly.pdbx_strand_id
1 'polypeptide(L)'
;MRIILILFLSFLTAAPALATDDLPYRDIAGQIAGKLLEGWISDPVVIYSIEEQNTLNADLADAQVAALQSRWIAEDGRGEMSFDLLDRLISIIAREEAEKSGGMIDRIAIMDMHGITVGMTRAAPDYYQGDKPHFVGSYLMGPDGQHISEPYTATPDGDVLVDITRSVVAEDGVTPIGAVTLTLNVGILF
;
A
#
# COMPACT_ATOMS: atom_id res chain seq x y z
N MET A 1 -58.56 24.22 25.74
CA MET A 1 -57.99 23.27 24.77
C MET A 1 -56.61 22.89 25.28
N ARG A 2 -56.42 21.67 25.82
CA ARG A 2 -55.16 21.21 26.43
C ARG A 2 -54.32 20.51 25.36
N ILE A 3 -53.13 21.02 25.07
CA ILE A 3 -52.18 20.40 24.14
C ILE A 3 -51.42 19.31 24.91
N ILE A 4 -51.58 18.06 24.50
CA ILE A 4 -50.84 16.91 25.02
C ILE A 4 -49.54 16.81 24.20
N LEU A 5 -48.40 17.01 24.87
CA LEU A 5 -47.07 16.83 24.30
C LEU A 5 -46.71 15.34 24.43
N ILE A 6 -46.68 14.61 23.31
CA ILE A 6 -46.24 13.21 23.28
C ILE A 6 -44.72 13.21 23.10
N LEU A 7 -43.99 12.80 24.15
CA LEU A 7 -42.56 12.55 24.09
C LEU A 7 -42.32 11.23 23.33
N PHE A 8 -41.73 11.30 22.14
CA PHE A 8 -41.24 10.13 21.42
C PHE A 8 -39.89 9.71 22.03
N LEU A 9 -39.91 8.65 22.84
CA LEU A 9 -38.69 8.02 23.33
C LEU A 9 -38.22 6.99 22.30
N SER A 10 -37.28 7.39 21.44
CA SER A 10 -36.65 6.49 20.48
C SER A 10 -35.73 5.51 21.21
N PHE A 11 -36.14 4.25 21.31
CA PHE A 11 -35.24 3.15 21.67
C PHE A 11 -34.27 2.94 20.51
N LEU A 12 -33.01 3.33 20.70
CA LEU A 12 -31.92 2.96 19.82
C LEU A 12 -31.60 1.48 20.07
N THR A 13 -32.19 0.60 19.27
CA THR A 13 -31.79 -0.82 19.27
C THR A 13 -30.41 -0.91 18.63
N ALA A 14 -29.37 -1.10 19.45
CA ALA A 14 -28.06 -1.50 18.95
C ALA A 14 -28.24 -2.83 18.21
N ALA A 15 -28.07 -2.80 16.88
CA ALA A 15 -27.96 -4.04 16.12
C ALA A 15 -26.76 -4.82 16.68
N PRO A 16 -26.85 -6.14 16.84
CA PRO A 16 -25.68 -6.94 17.17
C PRO A 16 -24.65 -6.71 16.07
N ALA A 17 -23.47 -6.18 16.45
CA ALA A 17 -22.31 -6.27 15.59
C ALA A 17 -22.10 -7.77 15.33
N LEU A 18 -22.23 -8.19 14.07
CA LEU A 18 -21.71 -9.49 13.65
C LEU A 18 -20.23 -9.46 14.00
N ALA A 19 -19.85 -10.21 15.03
CA ALA A 19 -18.46 -10.58 15.23
C ALA A 19 -18.08 -11.37 13.97
N THR A 20 -17.33 -10.73 13.08
CA THR A 20 -16.57 -11.46 12.07
C THR A 20 -15.61 -12.31 12.87
N ASP A 21 -15.87 -13.61 12.97
CA ASP A 21 -14.92 -14.57 13.52
C ASP A 21 -13.54 -14.23 12.96
N ASP A 22 -12.54 -14.15 13.84
CA ASP A 22 -11.13 -13.87 13.56
C ASP A 22 -10.57 -14.87 12.56
N LEU A 23 -10.91 -14.73 11.28
CA LEU A 23 -10.22 -15.43 10.22
C LEU A 23 -8.75 -14.98 10.33
N PRO A 24 -7.78 -15.90 10.45
CA PRO A 24 -6.38 -15.59 10.73
C PRO A 24 -5.66 -15.00 9.52
N TYR A 25 -6.35 -14.15 8.76
CA TYR A 25 -5.90 -13.49 7.55
C TYR A 25 -4.59 -12.75 7.75
N ARG A 26 -4.42 -12.05 8.87
CA ARG A 26 -3.18 -11.33 9.17
C ARG A 26 -2.01 -12.28 9.41
N ASP A 27 -2.24 -13.35 10.16
CA ASP A 27 -1.20 -14.33 10.48
C ASP A 27 -0.78 -15.13 9.25
N ILE A 28 -1.74 -15.50 8.39
CA ILE A 28 -1.50 -16.22 7.14
C ILE A 28 -0.82 -15.31 6.12
N ALA A 29 -1.31 -14.08 5.96
CA ALA A 29 -0.66 -13.09 5.10
C ALA A 29 0.77 -12.83 5.57
N GLY A 30 1.00 -12.68 6.89
CA GLY A 30 2.33 -12.51 7.46
C GLY A 30 3.28 -13.66 7.13
N GLN A 31 2.81 -14.90 7.21
CA GLN A 31 3.62 -16.08 6.87
C GLN A 31 3.93 -16.20 5.37
N ILE A 32 2.95 -15.95 4.50
CA ILE A 32 3.11 -16.04 3.04
C ILE A 32 3.96 -14.88 2.53
N ALA A 33 3.66 -13.66 2.96
CA ALA A 33 4.36 -12.48 2.52
C ALA A 33 5.78 -12.42 3.06
N GLY A 34 6.07 -12.94 4.26
CA GLY A 34 7.41 -12.86 4.83
C GLY A 34 8.50 -13.36 3.87
N LYS A 35 8.26 -14.48 3.16
CA LYS A 35 9.20 -15.02 2.18
C LYS A 35 9.18 -14.25 0.86
N LEU A 36 8.00 -13.87 0.37
CA LEU A 36 7.85 -13.17 -0.90
C LEU A 36 8.47 -11.77 -0.83
N LEU A 37 8.17 -11.05 0.25
CA LEU A 37 8.62 -9.70 0.52
C LEU A 37 10.14 -9.65 0.75
N GLU A 38 10.73 -10.68 1.37
CA GLU A 38 12.19 -10.79 1.48
C GLU A 38 12.87 -10.81 0.11
N GLY A 39 12.26 -11.51 -0.86
CA GLY A 39 12.74 -11.52 -2.24
C GLY A 39 12.69 -10.14 -2.90
N TRP A 40 11.66 -9.34 -2.60
CA TRP A 40 11.51 -7.98 -3.14
C TRP A 40 12.46 -6.97 -2.49
N ILE A 41 12.58 -6.97 -1.15
CA ILE A 41 13.41 -5.98 -0.46
C ILE A 41 14.92 -6.24 -0.60
N SER A 42 15.31 -7.41 -1.08
CA SER A 42 16.71 -7.77 -1.39
C SER A 42 17.00 -7.83 -2.89
N ASP A 43 16.01 -7.55 -3.74
CA ASP A 43 16.21 -7.55 -5.20
C ASP A 43 17.06 -6.33 -5.62
N PRO A 44 18.19 -6.54 -6.31
CA PRO A 44 19.05 -5.44 -6.76
C PRO A 44 18.32 -4.43 -7.67
N VAL A 45 17.33 -4.86 -8.45
CA VAL A 45 16.54 -3.97 -9.31
C VAL A 45 15.65 -3.07 -8.47
N VAL A 46 15.08 -3.57 -7.37
CA VAL A 46 14.28 -2.76 -6.43
C VAL A 46 15.17 -1.73 -5.75
N ILE A 47 16.29 -2.16 -5.18
CA ILE A 47 17.26 -1.30 -4.49
C ILE A 47 17.74 -0.20 -5.43
N TYR A 48 18.24 -0.56 -6.62
CA TYR A 48 18.72 0.40 -7.61
C TYR A 48 17.64 1.41 -8.05
N SER A 49 16.40 0.94 -8.29
CA SER A 49 15.30 1.83 -8.70
C SER A 49 14.97 2.86 -7.62
N ILE A 50 15.01 2.46 -6.35
CA ILE A 50 14.80 3.35 -5.21
C ILE A 50 15.96 4.35 -5.08
N GLU A 51 17.21 3.89 -5.18
CA GLU A 51 18.39 4.76 -5.09
C GLU A 51 18.46 5.80 -6.23
N GLU A 52 18.11 5.39 -7.45
CA GLU A 52 17.99 6.31 -8.59
C GLU A 52 16.92 7.38 -8.33
N GLN A 53 15.73 6.98 -7.88
CA GLN A 53 14.65 7.91 -7.53
C GLN A 53 15.05 8.84 -6.37
N ASN A 54 15.71 8.32 -5.33
CA ASN A 54 16.20 9.09 -4.20
C ASN A 54 17.24 10.13 -4.64
N THR A 55 18.10 9.80 -5.60
CA THR A 55 19.06 10.77 -6.15
C THR A 55 18.35 11.92 -6.84
N LEU A 56 17.28 11.63 -7.61
CA LEU A 56 16.47 12.65 -8.27
C LEU A 56 15.64 13.48 -7.28
N ASN A 57 15.21 12.87 -6.18
CA ASN A 57 14.36 13.48 -5.17
C ASN A 57 15.12 14.00 -3.95
N ALA A 58 16.46 14.07 -3.98
CA ALA A 58 17.29 14.43 -2.82
C ALA A 58 16.87 15.74 -2.12
N ASP A 59 16.45 16.73 -2.90
CA ASP A 59 16.01 18.04 -2.42
C ASP A 59 14.50 18.27 -2.59
N LEU A 60 13.70 17.19 -2.70
CA LEU A 60 12.27 17.28 -2.94
C LEU A 60 11.55 17.86 -1.71
N ALA A 61 10.99 19.07 -1.86
CA ALA A 61 10.23 19.74 -0.81
C ALA A 61 8.76 19.31 -0.78
N ASP A 62 8.11 19.43 0.37
CA ASP A 62 6.69 19.08 0.57
C ASP A 62 5.74 19.73 -0.45
N ALA A 63 6.02 20.98 -0.85
CA ALA A 63 5.23 21.67 -1.86
C ALA A 63 5.34 21.01 -3.24
N GLN A 64 6.49 20.43 -3.57
CA GLN A 64 6.70 19.67 -4.81
C GLN A 64 6.03 18.29 -4.74
N VAL A 65 6.09 17.62 -3.59
CA VAL A 65 5.33 16.38 -3.33
C VAL A 65 3.83 16.60 -3.54
N ALA A 66 3.27 17.66 -2.96
CA ALA A 66 1.87 18.01 -3.13
C ALA A 66 1.52 18.33 -4.60
N ALA A 67 2.43 18.97 -5.33
CA ALA A 67 2.26 19.24 -6.76
C ALA A 67 2.26 17.94 -7.60
N LEU A 68 3.17 17.01 -7.30
CA LEU A 68 3.22 15.68 -7.95
C LEU A 68 1.92 14.90 -7.71
N GLN A 69 1.44 14.85 -6.46
CA GLN A 69 0.16 14.21 -6.13
C GLN A 69 -1.02 14.87 -6.85
N SER A 70 -1.06 16.20 -6.89
CA SER A 70 -2.13 16.93 -7.57
C SER A 70 -2.14 16.67 -9.07
N ARG A 71 -0.95 16.62 -9.70
CA ARG A 71 -0.80 16.24 -11.12
C ARG A 71 -1.30 14.82 -11.35
N TRP A 72 -0.87 13.87 -10.52
CA TRP A 72 -1.28 12.47 -10.61
C TRP A 72 -2.81 12.30 -10.58
N ILE A 73 -3.47 12.95 -9.62
CA ILE A 73 -4.95 12.94 -9.51
C ILE A 73 -5.58 13.54 -10.77
N ALA A 74 -5.06 14.67 -11.26
CA ALA A 74 -5.60 15.35 -12.44
C ALA A 74 -5.48 14.49 -13.71
N GLU A 75 -4.49 13.61 -13.78
CA GLU A 75 -4.27 12.68 -14.89
C GLU A 75 -5.16 11.42 -14.82
N ASP A 76 -5.78 11.13 -13.67
CA ASP A 76 -6.72 10.02 -13.45
C ASP A 76 -6.23 8.66 -14.01
N GLY A 77 -4.94 8.36 -13.80
CA GLY A 77 -4.33 7.11 -14.27
C GLY A 77 -4.16 7.00 -15.78
N ARG A 78 -4.39 8.08 -16.55
CA ARG A 78 -4.41 8.09 -18.02
C ARG A 78 -3.53 9.17 -18.65
N GLY A 79 -2.69 9.82 -17.86
CA GLY A 79 -1.75 10.83 -18.32
C GLY A 79 -0.32 10.31 -18.40
N GLU A 80 0.56 11.17 -18.91
CA GLU A 80 1.99 10.92 -19.12
C GLU A 80 2.68 10.40 -17.85
N MET A 81 2.38 10.98 -16.67
CA MET A 81 3.01 10.57 -15.42
C MET A 81 2.63 9.14 -15.03
N SER A 82 1.38 8.73 -15.31
CA SER A 82 0.93 7.36 -15.07
C SER A 82 1.56 6.38 -16.06
N PHE A 83 1.66 6.73 -17.34
CA PHE A 83 2.31 5.90 -18.35
C PHE A 83 3.80 5.75 -18.06
N ASP A 84 4.50 6.85 -17.79
CA ASP A 84 5.91 6.85 -17.44
C ASP A 84 6.20 5.95 -16.22
N LEU A 85 5.38 6.05 -15.16
CA LEU A 85 5.53 5.18 -13.98
C LEU A 85 5.34 3.71 -14.33
N LEU A 86 4.29 3.37 -15.09
CA LEU A 86 3.90 1.98 -15.39
C LEU A 86 4.79 1.32 -16.46
N ASP A 87 5.52 2.12 -17.25
CA ASP A 87 6.48 1.67 -18.26
C ASP A 87 7.91 1.49 -17.69
N ARG A 88 8.16 1.89 -16.44
CA ARG A 88 9.44 1.58 -15.76
C ARG A 88 9.62 0.06 -15.65
N LEU A 89 10.87 -0.40 -15.83
CA LEU A 89 11.23 -1.81 -15.71
C LEU A 89 10.70 -2.44 -14.41
N ILE A 90 10.83 -1.73 -13.29
CA ILE A 90 10.38 -2.23 -12.00
C ILE A 90 8.85 -2.39 -11.91
N SER A 91 8.07 -1.50 -12.55
CA SER A 91 6.62 -1.62 -12.66
C SER A 91 6.20 -2.78 -13.57
N ILE A 92 6.96 -3.03 -14.65
CA ILE A 92 6.76 -4.18 -15.53
C ILE A 92 7.00 -5.48 -14.76
N ILE A 93 8.11 -5.60 -14.04
CA ILE A 93 8.43 -6.78 -13.21
C ILE A 93 7.35 -7.00 -12.15
N ALA A 94 6.93 -5.94 -11.46
CA ALA A 94 5.86 -5.99 -10.47
C ALA A 94 4.54 -6.52 -11.07
N ARG A 95 4.14 -6.00 -12.23
CA ARG A 95 2.94 -6.44 -12.94
C ARG A 95 3.03 -7.91 -13.35
N GLU A 96 4.17 -8.34 -13.91
CA GLU A 96 4.36 -9.75 -14.27
C GLU A 96 4.29 -10.67 -13.06
N GLU A 97 4.85 -10.27 -11.90
CA GLU A 97 4.77 -11.08 -10.68
C GLU A 97 3.33 -11.19 -10.17
N ALA A 98 2.57 -10.09 -10.21
CA ALA A 98 1.17 -10.10 -9.87
C ALA A 98 0.36 -11.04 -10.79
N GLU A 99 0.62 -11.02 -12.10
CA GLU A 99 -0.01 -11.93 -13.07
C GLU A 99 0.37 -13.39 -12.82
N LYS A 100 1.66 -13.69 -12.59
CA LYS A 100 2.16 -15.04 -12.28
C LYS A 100 1.59 -15.60 -10.98
N SER A 101 1.21 -14.74 -10.03
CA SER A 101 0.63 -15.14 -8.75
C SER A 101 -0.78 -15.74 -8.87
N GLY A 102 -1.42 -15.65 -10.05
CA GLY A 102 -2.77 -16.18 -10.26
C GLY A 102 -3.84 -15.47 -9.42
N GLY A 103 -3.62 -14.19 -9.08
CA GLY A 103 -4.55 -13.37 -8.29
C GLY A 103 -4.26 -13.32 -6.79
N MET A 104 -3.22 -14.02 -6.30
CA MET A 104 -2.80 -13.93 -4.90
C MET A 104 -2.20 -12.55 -4.55
N ILE A 105 -1.44 -11.95 -5.47
CA ILE A 105 -0.90 -10.59 -5.35
C ILE A 105 -1.83 -9.66 -6.13
N ASP A 106 -2.59 -8.82 -5.43
CA ASP A 106 -3.42 -7.78 -6.07
C ASP A 106 -2.55 -6.62 -6.55
N ARG A 107 -1.56 -6.24 -5.75
CA ARG A 107 -0.70 -5.09 -6.03
C ARG A 107 0.65 -5.21 -5.34
N ILE A 108 1.66 -4.71 -6.05
CA ILE A 108 2.98 -4.38 -5.52
C ILE A 108 3.18 -2.89 -5.74
N ALA A 109 3.62 -2.18 -4.71
CA ALA A 109 3.96 -0.76 -4.75
C ALA A 109 5.32 -0.54 -4.07
N ILE A 110 6.18 0.24 -4.72
CA ILE A 110 7.56 0.47 -4.31
C ILE A 110 7.72 1.98 -4.15
N MET A 111 8.29 2.41 -3.03
CA MET A 111 8.32 3.81 -2.61
C MET A 111 9.74 4.23 -2.26
N ASP A 112 10.06 5.49 -2.53
CA ASP A 112 11.34 6.11 -2.23
C ASP A 112 11.41 6.66 -0.79
N MET A 113 12.48 7.37 -0.45
CA MET A 113 12.71 7.92 0.89
C MET A 113 11.69 8.97 1.34
N HIS A 114 10.97 9.57 0.39
CA HIS A 114 9.88 10.51 0.64
C HIS A 114 8.51 9.82 0.60
N GLY A 115 8.43 8.53 0.27
CA GLY A 115 7.17 7.85 0.03
C GLY A 115 6.59 8.13 -1.36
N ILE A 116 7.36 8.65 -2.31
CA ILE A 116 6.96 8.79 -3.70
C ILE A 116 7.03 7.42 -4.37
N THR A 117 5.99 7.08 -5.14
CA THR A 117 5.93 5.79 -5.86
C THR A 117 7.03 5.71 -6.92
N VAL A 118 7.95 4.77 -6.74
CA VAL A 118 9.04 4.41 -7.66
C VAL A 118 8.53 3.49 -8.77
N GLY A 119 7.66 2.54 -8.39
CA GLY A 119 7.08 1.55 -9.30
C GLY A 119 5.85 0.90 -8.71
N MET A 120 4.93 0.47 -9.58
CA MET A 120 3.67 -0.13 -9.15
C MET A 120 3.08 -1.03 -10.24
N THR A 121 2.37 -2.08 -9.83
CA THR A 121 1.67 -3.02 -10.74
C THR A 121 0.66 -2.34 -11.67
N ARG A 122 -0.14 -1.40 -11.14
CA ARG A 122 -1.21 -0.66 -11.83
C ARG A 122 -1.42 0.69 -11.17
N ALA A 123 -1.97 1.66 -11.89
CA ALA A 123 -2.29 2.97 -11.34
C ALA A 123 -3.18 2.85 -10.07
N ALA A 124 -2.87 3.66 -9.06
CA ALA A 124 -3.62 3.79 -7.81
C ALA A 124 -4.02 5.25 -7.60
N PRO A 125 -4.96 5.57 -6.69
CA PRO A 125 -5.36 6.96 -6.42
C PRO A 125 -4.22 7.85 -5.89
N ASP A 126 -3.27 7.24 -5.19
CA ASP A 126 -2.17 7.92 -4.52
C ASP A 126 -0.84 7.65 -5.23
N TYR A 127 -0.13 8.71 -5.60
CA TYR A 127 1.27 8.65 -6.03
C TYR A 127 2.22 8.88 -4.85
N TYR A 128 1.83 9.76 -3.94
CA TYR A 128 2.47 9.96 -2.65
C TYR A 128 1.87 9.02 -1.60
N GLN A 129 2.72 8.20 -1.00
CA GLN A 129 2.40 7.20 0.02
C GLN A 129 3.03 7.54 1.38
N GLY A 130 3.81 8.62 1.48
CA GLY A 130 4.63 8.93 2.66
C GLY A 130 3.83 9.22 3.94
N ASP A 131 2.56 9.58 3.80
CA ASP A 131 1.64 9.79 4.93
C ASP A 131 0.82 8.54 5.30
N LYS A 132 0.94 7.46 4.52
CA LYS A 132 0.10 6.27 4.71
C LYS A 132 0.59 5.47 5.93
N PRO A 133 -0.32 4.85 6.69
CA PRO A 133 0.03 4.05 7.87
C PRO A 133 1.08 2.97 7.58
N HIS A 134 1.06 2.40 6.38
CA HIS A 134 1.98 1.36 6.00
C HIS A 134 3.41 1.86 5.77
N PHE A 135 3.59 3.07 5.23
CA PHE A 135 4.91 3.70 5.07
C PHE A 135 5.45 4.17 6.43
N VAL A 136 4.60 4.86 7.21
CA VAL A 136 4.96 5.33 8.56
C VAL A 136 5.28 4.18 9.49
N GLY A 137 4.51 3.08 9.43
CA GLY A 137 4.70 1.90 10.26
C GLY A 137 5.82 0.96 9.79
N SER A 138 6.45 1.21 8.66
CA SER A 138 7.57 0.42 8.14
C SER A 138 8.83 1.27 8.01
N TYR A 139 9.03 1.96 6.88
CA TYR A 139 10.24 2.73 6.56
C TYR A 139 10.67 3.67 7.67
N LEU A 140 9.76 4.48 8.21
CA LEU A 140 10.08 5.44 9.27
C LEU A 140 10.43 4.78 10.62
N MET A 141 10.22 3.47 10.76
CA MET A 141 10.61 2.68 11.93
C MET A 141 12.03 2.09 11.82
N GLY A 142 12.72 2.31 10.70
CA GLY A 142 14.12 1.89 10.50
C GLY A 142 14.29 0.66 9.61
N PRO A 143 15.49 0.04 9.57
CA PRO A 143 15.85 -0.99 8.59
C PRO A 143 15.02 -2.27 8.72
N ASP A 144 14.58 -2.63 9.93
CA ASP A 144 13.74 -3.79 10.19
C ASP A 144 12.23 -3.46 10.22
N GLY A 145 11.86 -2.23 9.83
CA GLY A 145 10.49 -1.74 9.91
C GLY A 145 9.51 -2.55 9.07
N GLN A 146 8.42 -3.00 9.70
CA GLN A 146 7.36 -3.78 9.06
C GLN A 146 5.97 -3.30 9.48
N HIS A 147 5.08 -3.19 8.52
CA HIS A 147 3.66 -2.95 8.75
C HIS A 147 2.82 -4.06 8.13
N ILE A 148 1.78 -4.52 8.86
CA ILE A 148 0.74 -5.42 8.35
C ILE A 148 -0.61 -4.77 8.67
N SER A 149 -1.39 -4.47 7.63
CA SER A 149 -2.71 -3.86 7.81
C SER A 149 -3.70 -4.82 8.47
N GLU A 150 -4.82 -4.27 8.95
CA GLU A 150 -6.02 -5.09 9.13
C GLU A 150 -6.53 -5.56 7.75
N PRO A 151 -7.25 -6.70 7.67
CA PRO A 151 -7.92 -7.09 6.45
C PRO A 151 -8.97 -6.07 6.04
N TYR A 152 -9.06 -5.77 4.75
CA TYR A 152 -10.02 -4.82 4.20
C TYR A 152 -10.53 -5.27 2.83
N THR A 153 -11.64 -4.70 2.37
CA THR A 153 -12.11 -4.87 0.99
C THR A 153 -12.08 -3.52 0.29
N ALA A 154 -11.63 -3.50 -0.97
CA ALA A 154 -11.62 -2.27 -1.77
C ALA A 154 -13.04 -1.88 -2.25
N THR A 155 -13.93 -2.86 -2.36
CA THR A 155 -15.36 -2.70 -2.67
C THR A 155 -16.19 -3.62 -1.76
N PRO A 156 -17.50 -3.37 -1.56
CA PRO A 156 -18.33 -4.18 -0.66
C PRO A 156 -18.36 -5.67 -1.02
N ASP A 157 -18.30 -5.99 -2.32
CA ASP A 157 -18.30 -7.37 -2.85
C ASP A 157 -16.91 -7.79 -3.37
N GLY A 158 -15.86 -7.05 -2.98
CA GLY A 158 -14.49 -7.24 -3.46
C GLY A 158 -13.72 -8.28 -2.68
N ASP A 159 -12.51 -8.56 -3.17
CA ASP A 159 -11.56 -9.43 -2.50
C ASP A 159 -11.19 -8.92 -1.10
N VAL A 160 -10.89 -9.86 -0.20
CA VAL A 160 -10.33 -9.55 1.12
C VAL A 160 -8.82 -9.37 0.95
N LEU A 161 -8.34 -8.17 1.24
CA LEU A 161 -6.98 -7.73 1.03
C LEU A 161 -6.25 -7.50 2.34
N VAL A 162 -4.95 -7.76 2.36
CA VAL A 162 -4.02 -7.38 3.43
C VAL A 162 -2.79 -6.74 2.81
N ASP A 163 -2.40 -5.57 3.31
CA ASP A 163 -1.16 -4.90 2.91
C ASP A 163 -0.03 -5.27 3.87
N ILE A 164 1.10 -5.65 3.31
CA ILE A 164 2.33 -5.96 4.06
C ILE A 164 3.45 -5.13 3.48
N THR A 165 4.03 -4.27 4.32
CA THR A 165 5.05 -3.32 3.91
C THR A 165 6.32 -3.52 4.72
N ARG A 166 7.47 -3.50 4.04
CA ARG A 166 8.79 -3.57 4.66
C ARG A 166 9.69 -2.46 4.15
N SER A 167 10.56 -1.98 5.03
CA SER A 167 11.70 -1.16 4.65
C SER A 167 12.59 -1.89 3.65
N VAL A 168 13.10 -1.16 2.68
CA VAL A 168 14.23 -1.58 1.84
C VAL A 168 15.48 -0.93 2.38
N VAL A 169 16.55 -1.71 2.52
CA VAL A 169 17.87 -1.22 2.93
C VAL A 169 18.81 -1.15 1.73
N ALA A 170 19.73 -0.19 1.75
CA ALA A 170 20.80 -0.10 0.77
C ALA A 170 21.73 -1.33 0.83
N GLU A 171 22.67 -1.42 -0.10
CA GLU A 171 23.66 -2.51 -0.13
C GLU A 171 24.53 -2.60 1.14
N ASP A 172 24.60 -1.52 1.93
CA ASP A 172 25.27 -1.52 3.24
C ASP A 172 24.55 -2.36 4.31
N GLY A 173 23.32 -2.79 4.02
CA GLY A 173 22.49 -3.65 4.87
C GLY A 173 21.89 -2.95 6.09
N VAL A 174 22.05 -1.64 6.24
CA VAL A 174 21.62 -0.90 7.45
C VAL A 174 20.91 0.41 7.17
N THR A 175 21.13 1.04 6.02
CA THR A 175 20.54 2.34 5.67
C THR A 175 19.20 2.12 4.99
N PRO A 176 18.06 2.50 5.60
CA PRO A 176 16.77 2.45 4.93
C PRO A 176 16.75 3.44 3.76
N ILE A 177 16.26 3.01 2.60
CA ILE A 177 16.18 3.85 1.39
C ILE A 177 14.76 4.03 0.86
N GLY A 178 13.81 3.22 1.32
CA GLY A 178 12.43 3.27 0.89
C GLY A 178 11.65 2.08 1.46
N ALA A 179 10.53 1.74 0.83
CA ALA A 179 9.72 0.60 1.25
C ALA A 179 9.01 -0.09 0.08
N VAL A 180 8.69 -1.37 0.26
CA VAL A 180 7.87 -2.18 -0.64
C VAL A 180 6.60 -2.59 0.10
N THR A 181 5.45 -2.40 -0.54
CA THR A 181 4.15 -2.93 -0.11
C THR A 181 3.70 -4.04 -1.05
N LEU A 182 3.33 -5.19 -0.49
CA LEU A 182 2.56 -6.23 -1.15
C LEU A 182 1.13 -6.21 -0.63
N THR A 183 0.16 -6.01 -1.51
CA THR A 183 -1.26 -6.20 -1.24
C THR A 183 -1.64 -7.61 -1.67
N LEU A 184 -1.99 -8.47 -0.71
CA LEU A 184 -2.37 -9.86 -0.95
C LEU A 184 -3.88 -10.04 -0.89
N ASN A 185 -4.44 -10.74 -1.87
CA ASN A 185 -5.78 -11.30 -1.77
C ASN A 185 -5.70 -12.54 -0.88
N VAL A 186 -6.18 -12.40 0.35
CA VAL A 186 -6.22 -13.52 1.31
C VAL A 186 -7.49 -14.34 1.20
N GLY A 187 -8.52 -13.83 0.51
CA GLY A 187 -9.76 -14.56 0.26
C GLY A 187 -9.56 -15.79 -0.63
N ILE A 188 -8.57 -15.76 -1.54
CA ILE A 188 -8.24 -16.90 -2.40
C ILE A 188 -7.57 -18.07 -1.66
N LEU A 189 -7.15 -17.86 -0.41
CA LEU A 189 -6.45 -18.86 0.40
C LEU A 189 -7.42 -19.80 1.16
N PHE A 190 -8.73 -19.60 1.00
CA PHE A 190 -9.81 -20.34 1.67
C PHE A 190 -10.91 -20.70 0.68
#